data_AF-A0A497M4W8-F1
#
_entry.id   AF-A0A497M4W8-F1
#
_cell.length_a   1.000
_cell.length_b   1.000
_cell.length_c   1.000
_cell.angle_alpha   90.00
_cell.angle_beta   90.00
_cell.angle_gamma   90.00
#
_symmetry.space_group_name_H-M   'P 1'
#
loop_
_entity.id
_entity.type
_entity.pdbx_description
1 polymer ?
#
loop_
_entity_poly.entity_id
_entity_poly.type
_entity_poly.pdbx_seq_one_letter_code
_entity_poly.pdbx_strand_id
1 'polypeptide(L)'
;VISKNEVSNGWSGGIFLTNAYDNRIIENNLLNNVLSFLGYGIALNIETSFNNAIYHNNFINNTYNVFSLDSQNIFDNSYPSGGNYWSSYTGKDLYSGVFQNETGSDGIGDTPYTIDENNTDRYPLTEPREIRDIKVATVSPSRSQIYLGWSTNITVTIKNEGTTTVGNFTIRCKAVSGDVEITIGTMEVAQLTPLNTTTATFQWTPENAATYRIECEVSILEGEIDFLDNTLADGTVNVRMVGDVNGDDKVDIKDLVAVIPSFGASPLHPNWNPLADLNRDNVINMRDLGLTAKNFGRIRQ
;
A
#
# COMPACT_ATOMS: atom_id res chain seq x y z
N VAL A 1 9.91 2.21 -16.67
CA VAL A 1 8.93 3.27 -16.27
C VAL A 1 9.25 3.64 -14.85
N ILE A 2 9.38 4.94 -14.55
CA ILE A 2 9.52 5.48 -13.20
C ILE A 2 8.24 6.27 -12.94
N SER A 3 7.42 5.80 -12.02
CA SER A 3 6.13 6.45 -11.73
C SER A 3 5.70 6.30 -10.29
N LYS A 4 4.87 7.24 -9.82
CA LYS A 4 4.28 7.25 -8.47
C LYS A 4 5.32 7.30 -7.36
N ASN A 5 6.47 7.92 -7.63
CA ASN A 5 7.49 8.13 -6.61
C ASN A 5 7.33 9.50 -5.99
N GLU A 6 7.50 9.57 -4.67
CA GLU A 6 7.79 10.82 -3.98
C GLU A 6 9.29 10.96 -3.78
N VAL A 7 9.87 11.97 -4.40
CA VAL A 7 11.31 12.27 -4.34
C VAL A 7 11.47 13.66 -3.73
N SER A 8 11.72 13.68 -2.41
CA SER A 8 11.76 14.91 -1.64
C SER A 8 13.04 15.04 -0.82
N ASN A 9 13.45 16.30 -0.57
CA ASN A 9 14.58 16.64 0.30
C ASN A 9 15.91 15.94 -0.07
N GLY A 10 16.12 15.61 -1.35
CA GLY A 10 17.33 14.95 -1.82
C GLY A 10 18.56 15.85 -1.69
N TRP A 11 19.63 15.35 -1.07
CA TRP A 11 20.87 16.10 -0.82
C TRP A 11 21.73 16.38 -2.07
N SER A 12 21.59 15.56 -3.12
CA SER A 12 22.39 15.66 -4.35
C SER A 12 21.56 15.72 -5.63
N GLY A 13 20.22 15.71 -5.52
CA GLY A 13 19.26 15.68 -6.62
C GLY A 13 18.19 14.59 -6.46
N GLY A 14 17.21 14.57 -7.36
CA GLY A 14 16.09 13.64 -7.36
C GLY A 14 16.32 12.41 -8.24
N ILE A 15 15.67 12.38 -9.42
CA ILE A 15 15.79 11.29 -10.40
C ILE A 15 17.00 11.56 -11.31
N PHE A 16 17.80 10.53 -11.59
CA PHE A 16 18.96 10.61 -12.47
C PHE A 16 18.82 9.66 -13.66
N LEU A 17 19.01 10.19 -14.87
CA LEU A 17 19.04 9.45 -16.12
C LEU A 17 20.41 9.65 -16.77
N THR A 18 21.15 8.56 -16.97
CA THR A 18 22.45 8.58 -17.65
C THR A 18 22.49 7.44 -18.66
N ASN A 19 22.77 7.74 -19.93
CA ASN A 19 22.73 6.76 -21.03
C ASN A 19 21.41 5.98 -21.06
N ALA A 20 20.28 6.66 -20.83
CA ALA A 20 18.95 6.07 -20.75
C ALA A 20 18.07 6.50 -21.93
N TYR A 21 17.36 5.53 -22.51
CA TYR A 21 16.59 5.72 -23.75
C TYR A 21 15.18 5.15 -23.62
N ASP A 22 14.21 5.81 -24.26
CA ASP A 22 12.83 5.33 -24.41
C ASP A 22 12.11 4.99 -23.08
N ASN A 23 12.46 5.69 -22.00
CA ASN A 23 11.80 5.53 -20.70
C ASN A 23 10.59 6.45 -20.56
N ARG A 24 9.70 6.09 -19.63
CA ARG A 24 8.60 6.94 -19.18
C ARG A 24 8.83 7.33 -17.73
N ILE A 25 8.85 8.63 -17.47
CA ILE A 25 8.94 9.24 -16.14
C ILE A 25 7.65 10.01 -15.95
N ILE A 26 6.70 9.43 -15.23
CA ILE A 26 5.33 9.96 -15.16
C ILE A 26 4.78 9.92 -13.74
N GLU A 27 3.93 10.87 -13.36
CA GLU A 27 3.23 10.82 -12.06
C GLU A 27 4.16 10.76 -10.85
N ASN A 28 5.35 11.34 -10.94
CA ASN A 28 6.26 11.49 -9.80
C ASN A 28 6.10 12.87 -9.18
N ASN A 29 6.30 12.96 -7.87
CA ASN A 29 6.35 14.23 -7.14
C ASN A 29 7.79 14.52 -6.74
N LEU A 30 8.38 15.53 -7.37
CA LEU A 30 9.75 15.97 -7.12
C LEU A 30 9.68 17.30 -6.37
N LEU A 31 9.88 17.26 -5.06
CA LEU A 31 9.62 18.40 -4.19
C LEU A 31 10.77 18.78 -3.25
N ASN A 32 11.00 20.08 -3.09
CA ASN A 32 11.99 20.62 -2.15
C ASN A 32 13.41 20.03 -2.30
N ASN A 33 13.83 19.72 -3.53
CA ASN A 33 15.21 19.35 -3.81
C ASN A 33 16.03 20.65 -3.87
N VAL A 34 16.60 21.03 -2.72
CA VAL A 34 17.28 22.32 -2.52
C VAL A 34 18.80 22.16 -2.56
N LEU A 35 19.50 23.13 -3.17
CA LEU A 35 20.96 23.21 -3.16
C LEU A 35 21.52 23.10 -1.73
N SER A 36 22.45 22.17 -1.50
CA SER A 36 23.33 22.16 -0.33
C SER A 36 24.73 22.67 -0.68
N PHE A 37 25.54 23.01 0.32
CA PHE A 37 26.86 23.65 0.20
C PHE A 37 27.89 22.93 -0.69
N LEU A 38 27.61 21.71 -1.18
CA LEU A 38 28.51 20.88 -1.99
C LEU A 38 28.00 20.50 -3.39
N GLY A 39 26.83 20.98 -3.82
CA GLY A 39 26.41 20.89 -5.23
C GLY A 39 25.08 20.15 -5.51
N TYR A 40 24.31 20.81 -6.38
CA TYR A 40 23.13 20.39 -7.16
C TYR A 40 21.84 19.93 -6.44
N GLY A 41 20.92 20.88 -6.21
CA GLY A 41 19.50 20.64 -5.88
C GLY A 41 18.65 20.53 -7.15
N ILE A 42 18.92 19.49 -7.96
CA ILE A 42 18.26 19.25 -9.25
C ILE A 42 17.22 18.15 -9.08
N ALA A 43 15.94 18.42 -9.36
CA ALA A 43 14.89 17.39 -9.25
C ALA A 43 15.05 16.26 -10.28
N LEU A 44 15.36 16.57 -11.54
CA LEU A 44 15.62 15.59 -12.59
C LEU A 44 16.90 15.92 -13.35
N ASN A 45 17.92 15.08 -13.23
CA ASN A 45 19.17 15.19 -13.98
C ASN A 45 19.17 14.20 -15.15
N ILE A 46 19.41 14.70 -16.36
CA ILE A 46 19.39 13.95 -17.61
C ILE A 46 20.71 14.19 -18.35
N GLU A 47 21.53 13.16 -18.48
CA GLU A 47 22.83 13.21 -19.16
C GLU A 47 22.89 12.16 -20.25
N THR A 48 23.22 12.58 -21.48
CA THR A 48 23.37 11.69 -22.65
C THR A 48 22.19 10.71 -22.81
N SER A 49 20.97 11.20 -22.62
CA SER A 49 19.75 10.38 -22.54
C SER A 49 18.66 10.97 -23.44
N PHE A 50 18.04 10.12 -24.26
CA PHE A 50 17.21 10.56 -25.39
C PHE A 50 15.87 9.83 -25.45
N ASN A 51 14.88 10.46 -26.07
CA ASN A 51 13.54 9.89 -26.31
C ASN A 51 12.81 9.42 -25.04
N ASN A 52 13.17 9.97 -23.87
CA ASN A 52 12.41 9.71 -22.66
C ASN A 52 11.17 10.60 -22.65
N ALA A 53 10.02 10.02 -22.30
CA ALA A 53 8.76 10.73 -22.15
C ALA A 53 8.54 11.10 -20.68
N ILE A 54 8.50 12.40 -20.41
CA ILE A 54 8.50 12.99 -19.07
C ILE A 54 7.27 13.89 -18.97
N TYR A 55 6.16 13.41 -18.44
CA TYR A 55 4.90 14.17 -18.35
C TYR A 55 4.11 13.78 -17.11
N HIS A 56 3.15 14.60 -16.69
CA HIS A 56 2.33 14.37 -15.50
C HIS A 56 3.12 14.26 -14.20
N ASN A 57 4.34 14.79 -14.14
CA ASN A 57 5.09 14.93 -12.90
C ASN A 57 4.82 16.29 -12.26
N ASN A 58 4.97 16.37 -10.94
CA ASN A 58 4.90 17.60 -10.17
C ASN A 58 6.31 18.03 -9.75
N PHE A 59 6.81 19.13 -10.31
CA PHE A 59 8.07 19.76 -9.89
C PHE A 59 7.79 20.94 -8.97
N ILE A 60 7.97 20.75 -7.65
CA ILE A 60 7.52 21.71 -6.63
C ILE A 60 8.70 22.22 -5.79
N ASN A 61 8.92 23.53 -5.77
CA ASN A 61 9.89 24.20 -4.90
C ASN A 61 11.32 23.61 -4.95
N ASN A 62 11.73 23.12 -6.12
CA ASN A 62 13.11 22.70 -6.33
C ASN A 62 13.99 23.91 -6.66
N THR A 63 15.28 23.83 -6.36
CA THR A 63 16.20 24.89 -6.80
C THR A 63 16.39 24.86 -8.32
N TYR A 64 16.51 23.67 -8.88
CA TYR A 64 16.49 23.42 -10.32
C TYR A 64 15.52 22.27 -10.61
N ASN A 65 14.54 22.49 -11.48
CA ASN A 65 13.58 21.45 -11.83
C ASN A 65 14.23 20.35 -12.68
N VAL A 66 14.93 20.75 -13.75
CA VAL A 66 15.58 19.83 -14.68
C VAL A 66 16.96 20.37 -15.03
N PHE A 67 17.95 19.47 -15.07
CA PHE A 67 19.21 19.68 -15.76
C PHE A 67 19.32 18.66 -16.89
N SER A 68 19.60 19.13 -18.09
CA SER A 68 19.67 18.32 -19.30
C SER A 68 20.96 18.65 -20.03
N LEU A 69 21.82 17.65 -20.20
CA LEU A 69 23.10 17.77 -20.89
C LEU A 69 23.17 16.76 -22.03
N ASP A 70 23.45 17.26 -23.23
CA ASP A 70 23.54 16.46 -24.46
C ASP A 70 22.35 15.49 -24.62
N SER A 71 21.14 16.00 -24.38
CA SER A 71 19.92 15.18 -24.22
C SER A 71 18.72 15.86 -24.90
N GLN A 72 17.89 15.06 -25.59
CA GLN A 72 16.63 15.49 -26.19
C GLN A 72 15.48 14.56 -25.78
N ASN A 73 14.49 15.11 -25.10
CA ASN A 73 13.41 14.36 -24.46
C ASN A 73 12.06 15.07 -24.67
N ILE A 74 10.98 14.35 -24.39
CA ILE A 74 9.61 14.83 -24.60
C ILE A 74 9.02 15.16 -23.24
N PHE A 75 8.69 16.44 -23.01
CA PHE A 75 8.21 16.92 -21.71
C PHE A 75 6.69 17.08 -21.61
N ASP A 76 5.94 16.59 -22.60
CA ASP A 76 4.48 16.62 -22.61
C ASP A 76 3.88 15.37 -23.24
N ASN A 77 2.61 15.08 -22.94
CA ASN A 77 1.86 13.99 -23.56
C ASN A 77 0.85 14.49 -24.60
N SER A 78 1.15 15.63 -25.24
CA SER A 78 0.26 16.35 -26.16
C SER A 78 -1.08 16.80 -25.55
N TYR A 79 -1.82 17.63 -26.29
CA TYR A 79 -3.17 18.04 -25.92
C TYR A 79 -4.19 16.92 -26.19
N PRO A 80 -5.21 16.70 -25.32
CA PRO A 80 -5.53 17.44 -24.09
C PRO A 80 -4.90 16.84 -22.83
N SER A 81 -3.98 15.87 -22.98
CA SER A 81 -3.37 15.21 -21.82
C SER A 81 -2.50 16.18 -21.02
N GLY A 82 -1.86 17.14 -21.66
CA GLY A 82 -0.97 18.09 -21.01
C GLY A 82 0.42 17.51 -20.72
N GLY A 83 1.23 18.30 -20.01
CA GLY A 83 2.61 18.01 -19.66
C GLY A 83 2.82 17.89 -18.16
N ASN A 84 3.87 18.54 -17.65
CA ASN A 84 4.20 18.52 -16.23
C ASN A 84 3.66 19.76 -15.52
N TYR A 85 3.48 19.66 -14.21
CA TYR A 85 3.29 20.82 -13.37
C TYR A 85 4.65 21.34 -12.90
N TRP A 86 4.85 22.66 -13.02
CA TRP A 86 6.06 23.34 -12.58
C TRP A 86 5.66 24.45 -11.60
N SER A 87 6.08 24.37 -10.35
CA SER A 87 5.73 25.42 -9.37
C SER A 87 6.33 26.80 -9.68
N SER A 88 7.30 26.85 -10.60
CA SER A 88 7.90 28.08 -11.13
C SER A 88 7.18 28.61 -12.38
N TYR A 89 6.24 27.86 -12.95
CA TYR A 89 5.45 28.32 -14.10
C TYR A 89 4.43 29.35 -13.65
N THR A 90 4.42 30.48 -14.34
CA THR A 90 3.54 31.64 -14.06
C THR A 90 2.70 32.04 -15.28
N GLY A 91 2.64 31.15 -16.28
CA GLY A 91 1.83 31.36 -17.48
C GLY A 91 0.34 31.41 -17.13
N LYS A 92 -0.43 32.05 -18.02
CA LYS A 92 -1.88 32.15 -17.89
C LYS A 92 -2.54 30.94 -18.53
N ASP A 93 -3.77 30.70 -18.14
CA ASP A 93 -4.67 29.69 -18.70
C ASP A 93 -5.98 30.40 -19.00
N LEU A 94 -6.05 31.01 -20.17
CA LEU A 94 -7.22 31.72 -20.71
C LEU A 94 -7.73 31.07 -21.99
N TYR A 95 -6.90 30.23 -22.61
CA TYR A 95 -7.16 29.56 -23.86
C TYR A 95 -7.01 28.05 -23.74
N SER A 96 -7.58 27.35 -24.71
CA SER A 96 -7.60 25.90 -24.81
C SER A 96 -7.27 25.45 -26.23
N GLY A 97 -7.30 24.13 -26.46
CA GLY A 97 -7.05 23.52 -27.75
C GLY A 97 -5.57 23.25 -28.02
N VAL A 98 -5.29 22.52 -29.10
CA VAL A 98 -3.93 22.06 -29.47
C VAL A 98 -2.94 23.22 -29.63
N PHE A 99 -3.42 24.40 -30.04
CA PHE A 99 -2.60 25.60 -30.24
C PHE A 99 -2.75 26.64 -29.13
N GLN A 100 -3.52 26.35 -28.07
CA GLN A 100 -3.75 27.25 -26.93
C GLN A 100 -4.24 28.64 -27.38
N ASN A 101 -5.23 28.65 -28.27
CA ASN A 101 -5.77 29.86 -28.89
C ASN A 101 -7.31 29.89 -28.96
N GLU A 102 -7.98 28.84 -28.50
CA GLU A 102 -9.43 28.79 -28.39
C GLU A 102 -9.84 29.38 -27.04
N THR A 103 -10.89 30.20 -26.95
CA THR A 103 -11.22 30.88 -25.68
C THR A 103 -11.76 29.91 -24.63
N GLY A 104 -11.24 29.99 -23.40
CA GLY A 104 -11.69 29.20 -22.26
C GLY A 104 -10.56 28.40 -21.64
N SER A 105 -10.47 28.42 -20.31
CA SER A 105 -9.43 27.74 -19.53
C SER A 105 -9.67 26.24 -19.44
N ASP A 106 -8.60 25.44 -19.46
CA ASP A 106 -8.68 23.96 -19.42
C ASP A 106 -7.68 23.29 -18.46
N GLY A 107 -6.94 24.05 -17.66
CA GLY A 107 -5.93 23.54 -16.73
C GLY A 107 -4.54 23.37 -17.37
N ILE A 108 -4.39 23.72 -18.65
CA ILE A 108 -3.12 23.75 -19.38
C ILE A 108 -2.75 25.22 -19.61
N GLY A 109 -1.48 25.54 -19.43
CA GLY A 109 -0.99 26.90 -19.61
C GLY A 109 -0.87 27.28 -21.09
N ASP A 110 -1.31 28.51 -21.40
CA ASP A 110 -1.33 29.08 -22.75
C ASP A 110 0.07 29.22 -23.39
N THR A 111 1.11 29.20 -22.55
CA THR A 111 2.50 29.40 -22.96
C THR A 111 3.36 28.18 -22.61
N PRO A 112 4.20 27.68 -23.53
CA PRO A 112 5.13 26.59 -23.22
C PRO A 112 6.09 26.91 -22.08
N TYR A 113 6.48 25.90 -21.31
CA TYR A 113 7.57 25.98 -20.33
C TYR A 113 8.87 25.49 -20.98
N THR A 114 9.81 26.39 -21.22
CA THR A 114 11.11 26.07 -21.82
C THR A 114 12.06 25.50 -20.76
N ILE A 115 12.60 24.30 -21.00
CA ILE A 115 13.63 23.69 -20.15
C ILE A 115 15.01 24.17 -20.62
N ASP A 116 15.29 24.01 -21.91
CA ASP A 116 16.50 24.49 -22.58
C ASP A 116 16.23 24.69 -24.10
N GLU A 117 17.28 24.89 -24.89
CA GLU A 117 17.19 25.11 -26.35
C GLU A 117 16.61 23.93 -27.14
N ASN A 118 16.67 22.71 -26.61
CA ASN A 118 16.23 21.48 -27.27
C ASN A 118 15.02 20.83 -26.58
N ASN A 119 14.67 21.25 -25.37
CA ASN A 119 13.66 20.63 -24.52
C ASN A 119 12.63 21.68 -24.07
N THR A 120 11.35 21.39 -24.35
CA THR A 120 10.24 22.28 -23.98
C THR A 120 9.02 21.44 -23.62
N ASP A 121 8.35 21.80 -22.54
CA ASP A 121 7.02 21.32 -22.21
C ASP A 121 6.02 22.26 -22.90
N ARG A 122 5.31 21.74 -23.91
CA ARG A 122 4.39 22.57 -24.71
C ARG A 122 3.06 22.81 -24.02
N TYR A 123 2.73 22.01 -23.02
CA TYR A 123 1.41 22.00 -22.37
C TYR A 123 1.57 21.93 -20.84
N PRO A 124 2.31 22.87 -20.21
CA PRO A 124 2.53 22.83 -18.77
C PRO A 124 1.19 22.91 -18.03
N LEU A 125 1.02 22.10 -16.99
CA LEU A 125 -0.19 22.14 -16.16
C LEU A 125 -0.17 23.39 -15.27
N THR A 126 -1.33 24.02 -15.08
CA THR A 126 -1.45 25.23 -14.24
C THR A 126 -1.62 24.94 -12.76
N GLU A 127 -2.04 23.73 -12.42
CA GLU A 127 -2.16 23.24 -11.05
C GLU A 127 -1.43 21.90 -10.89
N PRO A 128 -0.96 21.56 -9.68
CA PRO A 128 -0.36 20.26 -9.41
C PRO A 128 -1.34 19.13 -9.75
N ARG A 129 -0.82 18.06 -10.35
CA ARG A 129 -1.62 16.87 -10.59
C ARG A 129 -1.94 16.18 -9.27
N GLU A 130 -3.23 16.01 -8.99
CA GLU A 130 -3.69 15.16 -7.90
C GLU A 130 -3.54 13.69 -8.27
N ILE A 131 -2.86 12.92 -7.43
CA ILE A 131 -2.74 11.46 -7.54
C ILE A 131 -3.53 10.88 -6.38
N ARG A 132 -4.52 10.04 -6.70
CA ARG A 132 -5.29 9.27 -5.72
C ARG A 132 -4.81 7.84 -5.79
N ASP A 133 -4.32 7.33 -4.67
CA ASP A 133 -3.73 5.99 -4.58
C ASP A 133 -3.82 5.53 -3.12
N ILE A 134 -4.67 4.53 -2.87
CA ILE A 134 -4.79 3.88 -1.57
C ILE A 134 -4.47 2.40 -1.68
N LYS A 135 -3.61 1.94 -0.78
CA LYS A 135 -3.21 0.54 -0.73
C LYS A 135 -3.47 -0.12 0.59
N VAL A 136 -3.65 -1.43 0.53
CA VAL A 136 -3.61 -2.30 1.70
C VAL A 136 -2.15 -2.59 2.01
N ALA A 137 -1.59 -1.85 2.96
CA ALA A 137 -0.17 -1.91 3.29
C ALA A 137 0.21 -3.16 4.08
N THR A 138 -0.62 -3.58 5.04
CA THR A 138 -0.40 -4.81 5.81
C THR A 138 -1.72 -5.45 6.23
N VAL A 139 -1.71 -6.78 6.35
CA VAL A 139 -2.79 -7.57 6.97
C VAL A 139 -2.14 -8.49 8.00
N SER A 140 -2.54 -8.38 9.27
CA SER A 140 -1.90 -9.11 10.36
C SER A 140 -2.94 -9.68 11.33
N PRO A 141 -3.12 -11.01 11.35
CA PRO A 141 -3.83 -11.69 12.43
C PRO A 141 -3.00 -11.63 13.72
N SER A 142 -3.62 -11.29 14.86
CA SER A 142 -2.95 -11.30 16.17
C SER A 142 -2.56 -12.71 16.63
N ARG A 143 -3.26 -13.73 16.11
CA ARG A 143 -2.93 -15.15 16.25
C ARG A 143 -3.13 -15.86 14.91
N SER A 144 -2.11 -16.60 14.49
CA SER A 144 -2.14 -17.47 13.30
C SER A 144 -2.67 -18.87 13.60
N GLN A 145 -2.87 -19.21 14.88
CA GLN A 145 -3.41 -20.50 15.31
C GLN A 145 -4.39 -20.28 16.47
N ILE A 146 -5.62 -20.80 16.31
CA ILE A 146 -6.70 -20.70 17.29
C ILE A 146 -7.57 -21.96 17.27
N TYR A 147 -8.35 -22.19 18.32
CA TYR A 147 -9.40 -23.20 18.32
C TYR A 147 -10.76 -22.61 17.93
N LEU A 148 -11.68 -23.47 17.49
CA LEU A 148 -13.09 -23.10 17.34
C LEU A 148 -13.66 -22.45 18.60
N GLY A 149 -14.42 -21.37 18.42
CA GLY A 149 -14.97 -20.55 19.50
C GLY A 149 -13.97 -19.56 20.12
N TRP A 150 -12.70 -19.58 19.72
CA TRP A 150 -11.77 -18.50 20.03
C TRP A 150 -11.86 -17.41 18.98
N SER A 151 -11.66 -16.16 19.41
CA SER A 151 -11.53 -15.04 18.51
C SER A 151 -10.07 -14.67 18.27
N THR A 152 -9.78 -14.14 17.09
CA THR A 152 -8.50 -13.49 16.74
C THR A 152 -8.80 -12.10 16.19
N ASN A 153 -7.88 -11.16 16.41
CA ASN A 153 -8.03 -9.82 15.85
C ASN A 153 -7.28 -9.76 14.53
N ILE A 154 -7.94 -9.27 13.49
CA ILE A 154 -7.33 -8.98 12.19
C ILE A 154 -7.08 -7.49 12.13
N THR A 155 -5.83 -7.09 12.15
CA THR A 155 -5.43 -5.70 11.98
C THR A 155 -4.99 -5.48 10.53
N VAL A 156 -5.63 -4.54 9.86
CA VAL A 156 -5.28 -4.11 8.50
C VAL A 156 -4.82 -2.65 8.55
N THR A 157 -3.73 -2.35 7.84
CA THR A 157 -3.23 -0.98 7.67
C THR A 157 -3.44 -0.57 6.23
N ILE A 158 -4.13 0.57 6.03
CA ILE A 158 -4.27 1.21 4.72
C ILE A 158 -3.32 2.40 4.69
N LYS A 159 -2.68 2.63 3.56
CA LYS A 159 -1.83 3.79 3.32
C LYS A 159 -2.36 4.56 2.12
N ASN A 160 -2.45 5.88 2.25
CA ASN A 160 -2.58 6.76 1.09
C ASN A 160 -1.19 7.03 0.53
N GLU A 161 -0.89 6.50 -0.65
CA GLU A 161 0.36 6.77 -1.39
C GLU A 161 0.20 7.90 -2.41
N GLY A 162 -1.03 8.38 -2.59
CA GLY A 162 -1.35 9.53 -3.42
C GLY A 162 -0.93 10.86 -2.80
N THR A 163 -1.12 11.92 -3.59
CA THR A 163 -0.75 13.30 -3.25
C THR A 163 -1.92 14.14 -2.77
N THR A 164 -3.15 13.64 -2.89
CA THR A 164 -4.34 14.34 -2.42
C THR A 164 -5.00 13.60 -1.26
N THR A 165 -5.72 14.35 -0.44
CA THR A 165 -6.56 13.75 0.60
C THR A 165 -7.67 12.99 -0.09
N VAL A 166 -7.76 11.69 0.18
CA VAL A 166 -8.83 10.86 -0.36
C VAL A 166 -10.05 10.95 0.53
N GLY A 167 -11.23 10.94 -0.09
CA GLY A 167 -12.52 11.02 0.58
C GLY A 167 -12.95 9.69 1.21
N ASN A 168 -14.26 9.43 1.22
CA ASN A 168 -14.81 8.23 1.82
C ASN A 168 -14.40 6.97 1.05
N PHE A 169 -13.90 5.97 1.78
CA PHE A 169 -13.63 4.65 1.23
C PHE A 169 -13.97 3.55 2.23
N THR A 170 -14.15 2.33 1.75
CA THR A 170 -14.49 1.17 2.57
C THR A 170 -13.33 0.19 2.62
N ILE A 171 -12.99 -0.27 3.82
CA ILE A 171 -12.09 -1.40 4.05
C ILE A 171 -12.96 -2.62 4.28
N ARG A 172 -12.65 -3.73 3.63
CA ARG A 172 -13.32 -5.01 3.83
C ARG A 172 -12.28 -6.11 4.01
N CYS A 173 -12.45 -6.93 5.04
CA CYS A 173 -11.62 -8.13 5.23
C CYS A 173 -12.48 -9.38 5.14
N LYS A 174 -11.94 -10.42 4.51
CA LYS A 174 -12.53 -11.75 4.37
C LYS A 174 -11.52 -12.84 4.74
N ALA A 175 -12.04 -13.95 5.23
CA ALA A 175 -11.32 -15.20 5.42
C ALA A 175 -11.66 -16.14 4.28
N VAL A 176 -10.64 -16.68 3.61
CA VAL A 176 -10.78 -17.52 2.41
C VAL A 176 -10.19 -18.90 2.68
N SER A 177 -10.95 -19.96 2.39
CA SER A 177 -10.48 -21.35 2.47
C SER A 177 -11.08 -22.16 1.32
N GLY A 178 -10.26 -22.50 0.31
CA GLY A 178 -10.77 -23.08 -0.94
C GLY A 178 -11.74 -22.11 -1.61
N ASP A 179 -12.94 -22.61 -1.94
CA ASP A 179 -14.02 -21.81 -2.56
C ASP A 179 -14.90 -21.08 -1.52
N VAL A 180 -14.60 -21.23 -0.22
CA VAL A 180 -15.37 -20.59 0.86
C VAL A 180 -14.77 -19.23 1.18
N GLU A 181 -15.58 -18.18 1.03
CA GLU A 181 -15.26 -16.83 1.47
C GLU A 181 -16.20 -16.39 2.60
N ILE A 182 -15.63 -15.89 3.70
CA ILE A 182 -16.38 -15.39 4.86
C ILE A 182 -16.00 -13.94 5.08
N THR A 183 -16.97 -13.03 5.00
CA THR A 183 -16.70 -11.62 5.34
C THR A 183 -16.49 -11.49 6.85
N ILE A 184 -15.33 -11.00 7.25
CA ILE A 184 -14.94 -10.77 8.64
C ILE A 184 -15.54 -9.46 9.15
N GLY A 185 -15.46 -8.42 8.33
CA GLY A 185 -15.98 -7.11 8.67
C GLY A 185 -15.71 -6.08 7.57
N THR A 186 -16.42 -4.96 7.70
CA THR A 186 -16.30 -3.78 6.86
C THR A 186 -16.20 -2.53 7.72
N MET A 187 -15.41 -1.56 7.30
CA MET A 187 -15.28 -0.26 7.98
C MET A 187 -15.22 0.85 6.95
N GLU A 188 -16.00 1.90 7.17
CA GLU A 188 -15.90 3.13 6.39
C GLU A 188 -14.84 4.05 7.01
N VAL A 189 -13.99 4.62 6.17
CA VAL A 189 -13.04 5.66 6.52
C VAL A 189 -13.47 6.93 5.81
N ALA A 190 -13.69 8.00 6.57
CA ALA A 190 -14.23 9.25 6.02
C ALA A 190 -13.23 10.01 5.14
N GLN A 191 -11.95 9.98 5.51
CA GLN A 191 -10.87 10.60 4.77
C GLN A 191 -9.52 10.01 5.18
N LEU A 192 -8.54 10.10 4.28
CA LEU A 192 -7.14 9.81 4.60
C LEU A 192 -6.23 10.79 3.86
N THR A 193 -5.46 11.58 4.61
CA THR A 193 -4.53 12.56 4.03
C THR A 193 -3.34 11.87 3.36
N PRO A 194 -2.63 12.54 2.42
CA PRO A 194 -1.45 12.00 1.75
C PRO A 194 -0.41 11.44 2.71
N LEU A 195 0.27 10.36 2.31
CA LEU A 195 1.37 9.68 3.02
C LEU A 195 1.05 9.12 4.41
N ASN A 196 -0.18 9.33 4.90
CA ASN A 196 -0.60 8.82 6.18
C ASN A 196 -1.22 7.43 6.05
N THR A 197 -1.28 6.75 7.20
CA THR A 197 -1.90 5.45 7.34
C THR A 197 -3.12 5.54 8.25
N THR A 198 -4.05 4.61 8.04
CA THR A 198 -5.13 4.32 8.97
C THR A 198 -5.16 2.82 9.25
N THR A 199 -5.64 2.43 10.41
CA THR A 199 -5.74 1.03 10.80
C THR A 199 -7.18 0.67 11.12
N ALA A 200 -7.58 -0.52 10.70
CA ALA A 200 -8.83 -1.15 11.13
C ALA A 200 -8.51 -2.44 11.87
N THR A 201 -9.24 -2.72 12.94
CA THR A 201 -9.13 -3.98 13.66
C THR A 201 -10.49 -4.65 13.72
N PHE A 202 -10.57 -5.85 13.16
CA PHE A 202 -11.78 -6.68 13.19
C PHE A 202 -11.57 -7.88 14.11
N GLN A 203 -12.45 -8.06 15.08
CA GLN A 203 -12.46 -9.27 15.89
C GLN A 203 -13.23 -10.37 15.15
N TRP A 204 -12.56 -11.47 14.82
CA TRP A 204 -13.13 -12.57 14.06
C TRP A 204 -13.19 -13.85 14.89
N THR A 205 -14.35 -14.53 14.88
CA THR A 205 -14.54 -15.85 15.49
C THR A 205 -14.99 -16.83 14.41
N PRO A 206 -14.13 -17.76 13.97
CA PRO A 206 -14.48 -18.72 12.93
C PRO A 206 -15.49 -19.76 13.41
N GLU A 207 -16.43 -20.12 12.53
CA GLU A 207 -17.44 -21.15 12.79
C GLU A 207 -16.96 -22.57 12.43
N ASN A 208 -16.02 -22.68 11.48
CA ASN A 208 -15.52 -23.96 10.96
C ASN A 208 -14.00 -24.09 11.08
N ALA A 209 -13.53 -25.28 11.44
CA ALA A 209 -12.12 -25.62 11.46
C ALA A 209 -11.60 -25.79 10.01
N ALA A 210 -10.42 -25.26 9.70
CA ALA A 210 -10.29 -24.22 8.68
C ALA A 210 -8.85 -23.72 8.64
N THR A 211 -8.09 -23.93 7.57
CA THR A 211 -6.94 -23.04 7.31
C THR A 211 -7.44 -21.92 6.43
N TYR A 212 -7.50 -20.71 6.96
CA TYR A 212 -7.98 -19.53 6.23
C TYR A 212 -6.83 -18.60 5.91
N ARG A 213 -6.75 -18.18 4.64
CA ARG A 213 -5.96 -17.01 4.25
C ARG A 213 -6.81 -15.77 4.50
N ILE A 214 -6.21 -14.73 5.06
CA ILE A 214 -6.91 -13.47 5.26
C ILE A 214 -6.65 -12.58 4.06
N GLU A 215 -7.72 -12.02 3.51
CA GLU A 215 -7.67 -11.10 2.38
C GLU A 215 -8.44 -9.85 2.75
N CYS A 216 -7.78 -8.70 2.65
CA CYS A 216 -8.41 -7.41 2.84
C CYS A 216 -8.32 -6.60 1.56
N GLU A 217 -9.39 -5.88 1.26
CA GLU A 217 -9.54 -5.00 0.12
C GLU A 217 -9.96 -3.61 0.59
N VAL A 218 -9.58 -2.60 -0.19
CA VAL A 218 -10.07 -1.23 -0.05
C VAL A 218 -10.81 -0.83 -1.33
N SER A 219 -11.93 -0.12 -1.19
CA SER A 219 -12.73 0.30 -2.35
C SER A 219 -11.93 1.17 -3.31
N ILE A 220 -12.07 0.93 -4.61
CA ILE A 220 -11.44 1.75 -5.66
C ILE A 220 -11.96 3.19 -5.59
N LEU A 221 -11.05 4.16 -5.61
CA LEU A 221 -11.38 5.58 -5.64
C LEU A 221 -11.66 6.07 -7.07
N GLU A 222 -12.47 7.12 -7.19
CA GLU A 222 -12.64 7.81 -8.46
C GLU A 222 -11.33 8.51 -8.89
N GLY A 223 -10.83 8.19 -10.07
CA GLY A 223 -9.59 8.75 -10.63
C GLY A 223 -8.31 8.08 -10.13
N GLU A 224 -8.42 7.08 -9.26
CA GLU A 224 -7.31 6.16 -8.98
C GLU A 224 -7.02 5.29 -10.21
N ILE A 225 -5.77 4.91 -10.39
CA ILE A 225 -5.29 4.17 -11.56
C ILE A 225 -4.42 2.97 -11.18
N ASP A 226 -3.86 2.92 -9.96
CA ASP A 226 -3.42 1.66 -9.39
C ASP A 226 -4.60 1.00 -8.71
N PHE A 227 -4.83 -0.26 -9.03
CA PHE A 227 -5.84 -1.04 -8.31
C PHE A 227 -5.24 -2.34 -7.77
N LEU A 228 -3.97 -2.62 -8.08
CA LEU A 228 -3.35 -3.91 -7.83
C LEU A 228 -3.00 -4.09 -6.36
N ASP A 229 -2.73 -3.00 -5.65
CA ASP A 229 -2.41 -2.98 -4.22
C ASP A 229 -3.58 -2.54 -3.33
N ASN A 230 -4.74 -2.26 -3.93
CA ASN A 230 -6.01 -2.11 -3.20
C ASN A 230 -6.47 -3.42 -2.56
N THR A 231 -5.85 -4.55 -2.89
CA THR A 231 -6.12 -5.84 -2.26
C THR A 231 -4.82 -6.48 -1.79
N LEU A 232 -4.81 -6.94 -0.54
CA LEU A 232 -3.71 -7.73 0.00
C LEU A 232 -4.27 -8.95 0.70
N ALA A 233 -3.76 -10.11 0.30
CA ALA A 233 -4.03 -11.36 0.98
C ALA A 233 -2.76 -11.85 1.67
N ASP A 234 -2.69 -11.60 2.96
CA ASP A 234 -1.54 -11.90 3.82
C ASP A 234 -2.00 -12.38 5.19
N GLY A 235 -1.16 -13.19 5.81
CA GLY A 235 -1.50 -13.92 7.02
C GLY A 235 -2.35 -15.16 6.75
N THR A 236 -2.19 -16.14 7.63
CA THR A 236 -2.97 -17.37 7.64
C THR A 236 -3.40 -17.65 9.08
N VAL A 237 -4.66 -18.02 9.26
CA VAL A 237 -5.21 -18.45 10.52
C VAL A 237 -5.62 -19.91 10.39
N ASN A 238 -4.88 -20.78 11.06
CA ASN A 238 -5.22 -22.19 11.21
C ASN A 238 -6.16 -22.35 12.42
N VAL A 239 -7.39 -22.72 12.12
CA VAL A 239 -8.47 -22.91 13.08
C VAL A 239 -8.65 -24.41 13.31
N ARG A 240 -8.40 -24.84 14.54
CA ARG A 240 -8.45 -26.25 14.94
C ARG A 240 -9.72 -26.58 15.70
N MET A 241 -10.06 -27.86 15.75
CA MET A 241 -11.06 -28.35 16.69
C MET A 241 -10.52 -28.19 18.11
N VAL A 242 -11.36 -27.75 19.05
CA VAL A 242 -10.97 -27.70 20.47
C VAL A 242 -10.47 -29.09 20.90
N GLY A 243 -9.23 -29.18 21.39
CA GLY A 243 -8.62 -30.45 21.79
C GLY A 243 -7.57 -30.99 20.81
N ASP A 244 -7.52 -30.53 19.56
CA ASP A 244 -6.51 -30.93 18.57
C ASP A 244 -5.22 -30.11 18.78
N VAL A 245 -4.46 -30.50 19.79
CA VAL A 245 -3.27 -29.80 20.29
C VAL A 245 -2.10 -30.02 19.35
N ASN A 246 -1.98 -31.22 18.77
CA ASN A 246 -0.88 -31.55 17.87
C ASN A 246 -1.13 -31.06 16.42
N GLY A 247 -2.38 -30.72 16.07
CA GLY A 247 -2.77 -30.19 14.77
C GLY A 247 -2.88 -31.24 13.67
N ASP A 248 -3.14 -32.51 14.01
CA ASP A 248 -3.26 -33.62 13.06
C ASP A 248 -4.71 -33.88 12.58
N ASP A 249 -5.58 -32.90 12.82
CA ASP A 249 -7.01 -32.89 12.45
C ASP A 249 -7.82 -33.99 13.16
N LYS A 250 -7.28 -34.55 14.25
CA LYS A 250 -7.94 -35.51 15.14
C LYS A 250 -7.78 -35.06 16.59
N VAL A 251 -8.70 -35.49 17.44
CA VAL A 251 -8.56 -35.35 18.89
C VAL A 251 -8.42 -36.74 19.48
N ASP A 252 -7.18 -37.19 19.68
CA ASP A 252 -6.87 -38.51 20.20
C ASP A 252 -5.85 -38.48 21.35
N ILE A 253 -5.29 -39.65 21.70
CA ILE A 253 -4.36 -39.77 22.81
C ILE A 253 -3.07 -38.97 22.59
N LYS A 254 -2.69 -38.72 21.34
CA LYS A 254 -1.52 -37.93 20.99
C LYS A 254 -1.70 -36.46 21.36
N ASP A 255 -2.91 -35.93 21.34
CA ASP A 255 -3.19 -34.57 21.80
C ASP A 255 -3.00 -34.43 23.30
N LEU A 256 -3.48 -35.41 24.06
CA LEU A 256 -3.23 -35.47 25.49
C LEU A 256 -1.72 -35.56 25.78
N VAL A 257 -0.99 -36.37 25.00
CA VAL A 257 0.48 -36.45 25.10
C VAL A 257 1.15 -35.13 24.72
N ALA A 258 0.62 -34.39 23.74
CA ALA A 258 1.18 -33.11 23.30
C ALA A 258 1.06 -32.00 24.36
N VAL A 259 0.11 -32.10 25.31
CA VAL A 259 -0.01 -31.16 26.43
C VAL A 259 1.06 -31.40 27.51
N ILE A 260 1.50 -32.65 27.70
CA ILE A 260 2.38 -33.07 28.82
C ILE A 260 3.65 -32.23 28.95
N PRO A 261 4.43 -31.93 27.88
CA PRO A 261 5.67 -31.16 28.01
C PRO A 261 5.46 -29.75 28.60
N SER A 262 4.25 -29.21 28.45
CA SER A 262 3.84 -27.89 28.89
C SER A 262 3.00 -27.90 30.17
N PHE A 263 2.77 -29.07 30.79
CA PHE A 263 1.95 -29.16 32.00
C PHE A 263 2.57 -28.39 33.17
N GLY A 264 1.77 -27.55 33.81
CA GLY A 264 2.18 -26.62 34.87
C GLY A 264 2.86 -25.34 34.36
N ALA A 265 3.07 -25.18 33.05
CA ALA A 265 3.67 -23.98 32.49
C ALA A 265 2.67 -22.81 32.47
N SER A 266 3.23 -21.60 32.54
CA SER A 266 2.55 -20.30 32.38
C SER A 266 3.33 -19.46 31.33
N PRO A 267 2.81 -18.32 30.84
CA PRO A 267 3.35 -17.61 29.67
C PRO A 267 4.85 -17.28 29.66
N LEU A 268 5.50 -17.17 30.83
CA LEU A 268 6.95 -16.89 30.92
C LEU A 268 7.81 -18.16 31.02
N HIS A 269 7.19 -19.34 31.08
CA HIS A 269 7.90 -20.61 31.22
C HIS A 269 8.44 -21.09 29.86
N PRO A 270 9.66 -21.65 29.77
CA PRO A 270 10.25 -22.08 28.50
C PRO A 270 9.43 -23.11 27.71
N ASN A 271 8.69 -23.97 28.42
CA ASN A 271 7.82 -24.97 27.81
C ASN A 271 6.37 -24.48 27.62
N TRP A 272 6.11 -23.17 27.71
CA TRP A 272 4.78 -22.62 27.49
C TRP A 272 4.32 -22.93 26.07
N ASN A 273 3.20 -23.64 25.96
CA ASN A 273 2.49 -23.84 24.70
C ASN A 273 1.13 -23.16 24.79
N PRO A 274 0.92 -22.00 24.15
CA PRO A 274 -0.36 -21.29 24.22
C PRO A 274 -1.53 -22.09 23.61
N LEU A 275 -1.28 -23.10 22.78
CA LEU A 275 -2.31 -24.00 22.26
C LEU A 275 -2.67 -25.13 23.23
N ALA A 276 -1.89 -25.33 24.30
CA ALA A 276 -2.21 -26.28 25.36
C ALA A 276 -3.00 -25.64 26.53
N ASP A 277 -3.11 -24.31 26.56
CA ASP A 277 -3.99 -23.56 27.49
C ASP A 277 -5.37 -23.36 26.83
N LEU A 278 -6.18 -24.41 26.84
CA LEU A 278 -7.45 -24.47 26.12
C LEU A 278 -8.53 -23.60 26.76
N ASN A 279 -8.46 -23.38 28.08
CA ASN A 279 -9.41 -22.52 28.80
C ASN A 279 -8.97 -21.05 28.86
N ARG A 280 -7.72 -20.75 28.46
CA ARG A 280 -7.11 -19.41 28.44
C ARG A 280 -6.98 -18.79 29.83
N ASP A 281 -6.70 -19.61 30.85
CA ASP A 281 -6.47 -19.16 32.22
C ASP A 281 -4.98 -18.86 32.52
N ASN A 282 -4.12 -18.92 31.49
CA ASN A 282 -2.67 -18.74 31.54
C ASN A 282 -1.93 -19.77 32.39
N VAL A 283 -2.55 -20.93 32.67
CA VAL A 283 -1.92 -22.03 33.42
C VAL A 283 -2.32 -23.36 32.81
N ILE A 284 -1.38 -24.07 32.18
CA ILE A 284 -1.69 -25.37 31.59
C ILE A 284 -1.81 -26.41 32.70
N ASN A 285 -3.03 -26.92 32.93
CA ASN A 285 -3.31 -27.83 34.03
C ASN A 285 -4.37 -28.88 33.67
N MET A 286 -4.90 -29.58 34.66
CA MET A 286 -5.88 -30.65 34.48
C MET A 286 -7.20 -30.18 33.86
N ARG A 287 -7.51 -28.88 33.91
CA ARG A 287 -8.66 -28.28 33.22
C ARG A 287 -8.47 -28.33 31.70
N ASP A 288 -7.26 -28.05 31.22
CA ASP A 288 -6.94 -28.11 29.79
C ASP A 288 -6.96 -29.55 29.28
N LEU A 289 -6.36 -30.48 30.02
CA LEU A 289 -6.47 -31.91 29.70
C LEU A 289 -7.93 -32.36 29.69
N GLY A 290 -8.73 -31.87 30.64
CA GLY A 290 -10.18 -32.12 30.68
C GLY A 290 -10.89 -31.61 29.43
N LEU A 291 -10.50 -30.45 28.88
CA LEU A 291 -11.04 -29.91 27.63
C LEU A 291 -10.61 -30.72 26.41
N THR A 292 -9.37 -31.19 26.35
CA THR A 292 -8.90 -32.13 25.31
C THR A 292 -9.69 -33.43 25.37
N ALA A 293 -9.78 -34.05 26.56
CA ALA A 293 -10.50 -35.31 26.76
C ALA A 293 -12.00 -35.19 26.47
N LYS A 294 -12.63 -34.04 26.78
CA LYS A 294 -14.04 -33.78 26.45
C LYS A 294 -14.32 -33.84 24.94
N ASN A 295 -13.32 -33.55 24.12
CA ASN A 295 -13.43 -33.54 22.65
C ASN A 295 -12.84 -34.79 21.99
N PHE A 296 -12.44 -35.80 22.77
CA PHE A 296 -11.81 -37.02 22.28
C PHE A 296 -12.67 -37.76 21.24
N GLY A 297 -12.01 -38.28 20.21
CA GLY A 297 -12.63 -39.00 19.09
C GLY A 297 -13.17 -38.10 17.98
N ARG A 298 -13.05 -36.77 18.09
CA ARG A 298 -13.41 -35.86 16.99
C ARG A 298 -12.37 -35.94 15.87
N ILE A 299 -12.85 -35.86 14.63
CA ILE A 299 -12.05 -35.84 13.42
C ILE A 299 -12.62 -34.72 12.55
N ARG A 300 -11.74 -33.91 11.95
CA ARG A 300 -12.16 -32.85 11.04
C ARG A 300 -12.79 -33.48 9.78
N GLN A 301 -14.00 -33.03 9.46
CA GLN A 301 -14.75 -33.46 8.27
C GLN A 301 -14.39 -32.59 7.06
#